data_AF-A0A8C4Q2J7-F1
#
_entry.id   AF-A0A8C4Q2J7-F1
#
_cell.length_a   1.000
_cell.length_b   1.000
_cell.length_c   1.000
_cell.angle_alpha   90.00
_cell.angle_beta   90.00
_cell.angle_gamma   90.00
#
_symmetry.space_group_name_H-M   'P 1'
#
loop_
_entity.id
_entity.type
_entity.pdbx_description
1 polymer ?
#
loop_
_entity_poly.entity_id
_entity_poly.type
_entity_poly.pdbx_seq_one_letter_code
_entity_poly.pdbx_strand_id
1 'polypeptide(L)' 'MENAHVKTAEEVEAYFGVHPTKGLTLDQVARLQDKYGPNGERTKLFRVCVCVCVCVCVCSY' A
#
# COMPACT_ATOMS: atom_id res chain seq x y z
N MET A 1 0.99 4.82 7.61
CA MET A 1 2.19 5.19 8.39
C MET A 1 2.19 6.69 8.53
N GLU A 2 2.10 7.20 9.75
CA GLU A 2 2.14 8.65 9.98
C GLU A 2 3.55 9.18 9.75
N ASN A 3 3.65 10.43 9.30
CA ASN A 3 4.91 11.15 9.09
C ASN A 3 5.88 10.48 8.10
N ALA A 4 5.38 9.82 7.06
CA ALA A 4 6.24 9.22 6.02
C ALA A 4 7.14 10.25 5.30
N HIS A 5 6.77 11.53 5.28
CA HIS A 5 7.52 12.61 4.62
C HIS A 5 8.85 12.97 5.29
N VAL A 6 9.06 12.57 6.56
CA VAL A 6 10.36 12.76 7.26
C VAL A 6 11.21 11.49 7.29
N LYS A 7 10.79 10.43 6.58
CA LYS A 7 11.48 9.14 6.54
C LYS A 7 12.10 8.90 5.16
N THR A 8 13.14 8.09 5.11
CA THR A 8 13.71 7.67 3.82
C THR A 8 12.81 6.62 3.15
N ALA A 9 12.99 6.42 1.83
CA ALA A 9 12.25 5.41 1.10
C ALA A 9 12.50 4.00 1.67
N GLU A 10 13.76 3.70 2.00
CA GLU A 10 14.19 2.42 2.55
C GLU A 10 13.53 2.13 3.91
N GLU A 11 13.36 3.15 4.75
CA GLU A 11 12.67 3.01 6.04
C GLU A 11 11.18 2.71 5.87
N VAL A 12 10.54 3.35 4.88
CA VAL A 12 9.12 3.11 4.56
C VAL A 12 8.94 1.72 3.96
N GLU A 13 9.80 1.32 3.03
CA GLU A 13 9.81 -0.02 2.43
C GLU A 13 10.02 -1.11 3.47
N ALA A 14 11.01 -0.94 4.36
CA ALA A 14 11.27 -1.87 5.45
C ALA A 14 10.11 -1.96 6.43
N TYR A 15 9.45 -0.83 6.76
CA TYR A 15 8.30 -0.80 7.66
C TYR A 15 7.11 -1.63 7.12
N PHE A 16 6.84 -1.54 5.82
CA PHE A 16 5.77 -2.31 5.18
C PHE A 16 6.22 -3.69 4.67
N GLY A 17 7.53 -4.00 4.72
CA GLY A 17 8.10 -5.20 4.13
C GLY A 17 7.87 -5.29 2.62
N VAL A 18 7.90 -4.15 1.93
CA VAL A 18 7.69 -4.04 0.48
C VAL A 18 8.99 -4.35 -0.24
N HIS A 19 8.92 -5.12 -1.32
CA HIS A 19 10.07 -5.28 -2.20
C HIS A 19 10.16 -4.08 -3.16
N PRO A 20 11.29 -3.35 -3.25
CA PRO A 20 11.40 -2.06 -3.96
C PRO A 20 10.95 -2.11 -5.42
N THR A 21 11.20 -3.23 -6.11
CA THR A 21 10.86 -3.40 -7.54
C THR A 21 9.67 -4.30 -7.83
N LYS A 22 9.23 -5.09 -6.85
CA LYS A 22 8.17 -6.11 -7.04
C LYS A 22 6.88 -5.76 -6.31
N GLY A 23 6.94 -4.85 -5.34
CA GLY A 23 5.81 -4.48 -4.50
C GLY A 23 5.50 -5.52 -3.42
N LEU A 24 4.23 -5.51 -2.99
CA LEU A 24 3.67 -6.44 -2.01
C LEU A 24 3.19 -7.73 -2.67
N THR A 25 3.31 -8.85 -1.96
CA THR A 25 2.65 -10.09 -2.33
C THR A 25 1.15 -10.03 -2.07
N LEU A 26 0.35 -10.85 -2.76
CA LEU A 26 -1.11 -10.93 -2.58
C LEU A 26 -1.51 -11.23 -1.12
N ASP A 27 -0.72 -12.07 -0.46
CA ASP A 27 -0.89 -12.47 0.93
C ASP A 27 -0.58 -11.30 1.90
N GLN A 28 0.45 -10.49 1.62
CA GLN A 28 0.69 -9.25 2.34
C GLN A 28 -0.45 -8.24 2.14
N VAL A 29 -0.97 -8.09 0.92
CA VAL A 29 -2.10 -7.22 0.64
C VAL A 29 -3.32 -7.63 1.46
N ALA A 30 -3.65 -8.93 1.50
CA ALA A 30 -4.78 -9.43 2.30
C ALA A 30 -4.63 -9.10 3.79
N ARG A 31 -3.44 -9.32 4.38
CA ARG A 31 -3.18 -8.96 5.78
C ARG A 31 -3.24 -7.46 6.05
N LEU A 32 -2.71 -6.64 5.15
CA LEU A 32 -2.72 -5.19 5.31
C LEU A 32 -4.15 -4.64 5.15
N GLN A 33 -4.94 -5.24 4.26
CA GLN A 33 -6.35 -4.94 4.06
C GLN A 33 -7.19 -5.28 5.31
N ASP A 34 -6.91 -6.40 5.97
CA ASP A 34 -7.55 -6.79 7.23
C ASP A 34 -7.12 -5.86 8.39
N LYS A 35 -5.83 -5.51 8.45
CA LYS A 35 -5.26 -4.64 9.50
C LYS A 35 -5.71 -3.18 9.41
N TYR A 36 -5.74 -2.60 8.20
CA TYR A 36 -5.99 -1.17 7.99
C TYR A 36 -7.38 -0.87 7.44
N GLY A 37 -8.11 -1.88 6.96
CA GLY A 37 -9.44 -1.72 6.39
C GLY A 37 -9.41 -1.17 4.95
N PRO A 38 -10.61 -0.98 4.34
CA PRO A 38 -10.74 -0.43 2.99
C PRO A 38 -10.26 1.01 2.92
N ASN A 39 -9.49 1.32 1.88
CA ASN A 39 -9.07 2.68 1.59
C ASN A 39 -10.19 3.44 0.89
N GLY A 40 -10.72 4.50 1.53
CA GLY A 40 -11.80 5.34 1.03
C GLY A 40 -13.01 5.37 1.95
N GLU A 41 -13.50 6.58 2.26
CA GLU A 41 -14.73 6.75 3.02
C GLU A 41 -15.95 6.45 2.14
N ARG A 42 -16.67 5.39 2.51
CA ARG A 42 -18.01 5.00 2.02
C ARG A 42 -18.06 4.48 0.57
N THR A 43 -18.12 3.16 0.47
CA THR A 43 -18.93 2.38 -0.49
C THR A 43 -19.11 2.99 -1.89
N LYS A 44 -18.32 2.50 -2.86
CA LYS A 44 -18.82 1.87 -4.10
C LYS A 44 -17.63 1.40 -4.93
N LEU A 45 -17.66 0.10 -5.25
CA LEU A 45 -16.80 -0.60 -6.21
C LEU A 45 -15.37 -0.93 -5.76
N PHE A 46 -15.13 -2.23 -5.58
CA PHE A 46 -13.84 -2.86 -5.31
C PHE A 46 -12.82 -2.56 -6.42
N ARG A 47 -12.00 -1.53 -6.22
CA ARG A 47 -10.61 -1.51 -6.68
C ARG A 47 -9.78 -1.18 -5.46
N VAL A 48 -9.16 -2.19 -4.86
CA VAL A 48 -8.25 -2.04 -3.72
C VAL A 48 -6.96 -1.42 -4.26
N CYS A 49 -6.97 -0.10 -4.41
CA CYS A 49 -5.79 0.70 -4.67
C CYS A 49 -5.17 1.00 -3.31
N VAL A 50 -4.20 0.19 -2.86
CA VAL A 50 -3.38 0.55 -1.71
C VAL A 50 -2.40 1.62 -2.18
N CYS A 51 -2.84 2.87 -2.17
CA CYS A 51 -1.99 4.03 -2.43
C CYS A 51 -1.09 4.24 -1.20
N VAL A 52 0.12 3.68 -1.26
CA VAL A 52 1.27 4.36 -0.66
C VAL A 52 1.50 5.60 -1.52
N CYS A 53 1.79 6.72 -0.89
CA CYS A 53 1.79 8.08 -1.43
C CYS A 53 2.94 8.39 -2.42
N VAL A 54 3.31 7.42 -3.26
CA VAL A 54 4.01 7.55 -4.52
C VAL A 54 3.18 6.73 -5.51
N CYS A 55 2.70 7.32 -6.59
CA CYS A 55 1.80 6.72 -7.57
C CYS A 55 2.40 5.50 -8.28
N VAL A 56 2.60 4.37 -7.59
CA VAL A 56 2.81 3.07 -8.22
C VAL A 56 1.42 2.56 -8.59
N CYS A 57 0.89 3.13 -9.67
CA CYS A 57 -0.25 2.56 -10.37
C CYS A 57 0.15 1.15 -10.80
N VAL A 58 -0.37 0.11 -10.13
CA VAL A 58 -0.46 -1.20 -10.77
C VAL A 58 -1.53 -1.06 -11.85
N CYS A 59 -1.09 -0.59 -13.02
CA CYS A 59 -1.86 -0.68 -14.25
C CYS A 59 -1.98 -2.15 -14.60
N SER A 60 -3.07 -2.79 -14.15
CA SER A 60 -3.49 -4.07 -14.72
C SER A 60 -4.45 -3.76 -15.86
N TYR A 61 -3.94 -3.94 -17.09
CA TYR A 61 -4.54 -3.80 -18.44
C TYR A 61 -5.69 -2.80 -18.62
#